data_AF-A0A4Y9ZF43-F1
#
_entry.id   AF-A0A4Y9ZF43-F1
#
_cell.length_a   1.000
_cell.length_b   1.000
_cell.length_c   1.000
_cell.angle_alpha   90.00
_cell.angle_beta   90.00
_cell.angle_gamma   90.00
#
_symmetry.space_group_name_H-M   'P 1'
#
loop_
_entity.id
_entity.type
_entity.pdbx_description
1 polymer ?
#
loop_
_entity_poly.entity_id
_entity_poly.type
_entity_poly.pdbx_seq_one_letter_code
_entity_poly.pdbx_strand_id
1 'polypeptide(L)' 'MDHPVIVHIAEKHQRDPGQILIRWSLQAGFIPLPKTANPARIRSNADVYNFELDADDMKALNDLDQGTAGAISWNPVDAE' A
#
# COMPACT_ATOMS: atom_id res chain seq x y z
N MET A 1 8.94 -0.44 -4.52
CA MET A 1 7.70 0.26 -4.96
C MET A 1 7.43 0.01 -6.43
N ASP A 2 8.16 -0.93 -7.02
CA ASP A 2 8.36 -1.04 -8.46
C ASP A 2 7.61 -2.25 -9.02
N HIS A 3 6.72 -2.84 -8.21
CA HIS A 3 5.90 -3.96 -8.64
C HIS A 3 4.98 -3.47 -9.77
N PRO A 4 4.95 -4.15 -10.94
CA PRO A 4 4.23 -3.64 -12.12
C PRO A 4 2.76 -3.32 -11.86
N VAL A 5 2.07 -4.14 -11.07
CA VAL A 5 0.66 -3.90 -10.68
C VAL A 5 0.50 -2.59 -9.92
N ILE A 6 1.40 -2.31 -8.97
CA ILE A 6 1.32 -1.08 -8.16
C ILE A 6 1.61 0.14 -9.04
N VAL A 7 2.60 0.05 -9.92
CA VAL A 7 2.94 1.12 -10.87
C VAL A 7 1.78 1.40 -11.81
N HIS A 8 1.15 0.36 -12.35
CA HIS A 8 -0.01 0.52 -13.24
C HIS A 8 -1.19 1.21 -12.55
N ILE A 9 -1.50 0.82 -11.31
CA ILE A 9 -2.58 1.46 -10.53
C ILE A 9 -2.18 2.91 -10.16
N ALA A 10 -0.93 3.14 -9.81
CA ALA A 10 -0.40 4.48 -9.54
C ALA A 10 -0.56 5.41 -10.76
N GLU A 11 -0.24 4.93 -11.96
CA GLU A 11 -0.44 5.65 -13.22
C GLU A 11 -1.93 5.91 -13.50
N LYS A 12 -2.79 4.90 -13.33
CA LYS A 12 -4.25 5.01 -13.51
C LYS A 12 -4.85 6.13 -12.67
N HIS A 13 -4.40 6.26 -11.42
CA HIS A 13 -4.91 7.28 -10.47
C HIS A 13 -4.09 8.57 -10.45
N GLN A 14 -2.98 8.64 -11.20
CA GLN A 14 -2.02 9.74 -11.18
C GLN A 14 -1.48 10.04 -9.78
N ARG A 15 -1.16 8.98 -9.02
CA ARG A 15 -0.69 9.04 -7.63
C ARG A 15 0.67 8.38 -7.47
N ASP A 16 1.33 8.68 -6.35
CA ASP A 16 2.55 7.96 -5.98
C ASP A 16 2.21 6.52 -5.56
N PRO A 17 3.07 5.53 -5.84
CA PRO A 17 2.88 4.15 -5.37
C PRO A 17 2.67 4.04 -3.85
N GLY A 18 3.30 4.92 -3.07
CA GLY A 18 3.08 4.99 -1.62
C GLY A 18 1.66 5.41 -1.24
N GLN A 19 1.07 6.35 -1.98
CA GLN A 19 -0.31 6.79 -1.76
C GLN A 19 -1.30 5.66 -2.09
N ILE A 20 -1.06 4.90 -3.16
CA ILE A 20 -1.87 3.73 -3.52
C ILE A 20 -1.91 2.72 -2.38
N LEU A 21 -0.76 2.36 -1.81
CA LEU A 21 -0.69 1.37 -0.73
C LEU A 21 -1.32 1.88 0.58
N ILE A 22 -1.16 3.17 0.89
CA ILE A 22 -1.83 3.78 2.04
C ILE A 22 -3.34 3.75 1.83
N ARG A 23 -3.83 4.13 0.64
CA ARG A 23 -5.26 4.13 0.32
C ARG A 23 -5.86 2.74 0.35
N TRP A 24 -5.16 1.75 -0.20
CA TRP A 24 -5.53 0.34 -0.12
C TRP A 24 -5.70 -0.12 1.33
N SER A 25 -4.73 0.19 2.19
CA SER A 25 -4.77 -0.17 3.61
C SER A 25 -5.98 0.46 4.32
N LEU A 26 -6.28 1.74 4.04
CA LEU A 26 -7.45 2.43 4.58
C LEU A 26 -8.77 1.81 4.09
N GLN A 27 -8.90 1.52 2.80
CA GLN A 27 -10.11 0.90 2.24
C GLN A 27 -10.33 -0.55 2.70
N ALA A 28 -9.26 -1.26 3.02
CA ALA A 28 -9.32 -2.58 3.64
C ALA A 28 -9.70 -2.52 5.14
N GLY A 29 -9.86 -1.33 5.72
CA GLY A 29 -10.26 -1.12 7.11
C GLY A 29 -9.09 -1.11 8.11
N PHE A 30 -7.85 -1.05 7.63
CA PHE A 30 -6.67 -0.96 8.48
C PHE A 30 -6.27 0.49 8.78
N ILE A 31 -5.38 0.65 9.77
CA ILE A 31 -4.81 1.95 10.16
C ILE A 31 -3.32 1.98 9.78
N PRO A 32 -2.95 2.49 8.59
CA PRO A 32 -1.55 2.54 8.18
C PRO A 32 -0.76 3.62 8.92
N LEU A 33 0.46 3.29 9.37
CA LEU A 33 1.39 4.22 10.04
C LEU A 33 2.71 4.32 9.25
N PRO A 34 2.71 5.00 8.08
CA PRO A 34 3.90 5.07 7.24
C PRO A 34 4.99 5.95 7.87
N LYS A 35 6.14 5.34 8.18
CA LYS A 35 7.31 6.07 8.71
C LYS A 35 8.00 6.89 7.62
N THR A 36 8.25 8.17 7.88
CA THR A 36 9.15 9.01 7.08
C THR A 36 9.64 10.22 7.88
N ALA A 37 10.89 10.64 7.66
CA ALA A 37 11.42 11.91 8.16
C ALA A 37 11.41 13.03 7.09
N ASN A 38 11.07 12.69 5.84
CA ASN A 38 11.03 13.66 4.73
C ASN A 38 9.69 14.43 4.74
N PRO A 39 9.68 15.76 4.90
CA PRO A 39 8.45 16.57 4.93
C PRO A 39 7.59 16.48 3.68
N ALA A 40 8.19 16.32 2.49
CA ALA A 40 7.44 16.16 1.25
C ALA A 40 6.67 14.84 1.23
N ARG A 41 7.29 13.76 1.74
CA ARG A 41 6.63 12.45 1.88
C ARG A 41 5.56 12.45 2.96
N ILE A 42 5.74 13.20 4.05
CA ILE A 42 4.69 13.37 5.07
C ILE A 42 3.43 13.95 4.42
N ARG A 43 3.58 15.01 3.62
CA ARG A 43 2.46 15.64 2.91
C ARG A 43 1.84 14.71 1.87
N SER A 44 2.65 14.07 1.02
CA SER A 44 2.15 13.11 0.01
C SER A 44 1.39 11.95 0.64
N ASN A 45 1.92 11.34 1.71
CA ASN A 45 1.27 10.24 2.43
C ASN A 45 -0.08 10.63 3.06
N ALA A 46 -0.29 11.90 3.40
CA ALA A 46 -1.54 12.40 3.96
C ALA A 46 -2.59 12.73 2.87
N ASP A 47 -2.15 13.01 1.64
CA ASP A 47 -3.01 13.33 0.50
C ASP A 47 -3.57 12.06 -0.16
N VAL A 48 -4.36 11.29 0.60
CA VAL A 48 -4.90 9.98 0.19
C VAL A 48 -6.42 9.89 0.32
N TYR A 49 -7.08 10.98 0.68
CA TYR A 49 -8.54 11.04 0.84
C TYR A 49 -9.26 11.64 -0.37
N ASN A 50 -8.50 12.10 -1.37
CA ASN A 50 -9.00 12.75 -2.58
C ASN A 50 -9.12 11.79 -3.78
N PHE A 51 -8.97 10.48 -3.57
CA PHE A 51 -9.20 9.44 -4.57
C PHE A 51 -9.64 8.13 -3.89
N GLU A 52 -10.12 7.18 -4.69
CA GLU A 52 -10.57 5.86 -4.24
C GLU A 52 -10.13 4.79 -5.23
N LEU A 53 -9.76 3.63 -4.73
CA LEU A 53 -9.45 2.44 -5.52
C LEU A 53 -10.75 1.68 -5.78
N ASP A 54 -11.00 1.35 -7.05
CA ASP A 54 -12.18 0.55 -7.39
C ASP A 54 -12.00 -0.93 -7.03
N ALA A 55 -13.05 -1.72 -7.25
CA ALA A 55 -13.06 -3.13 -6.89
C ALA A 55 -11.97 -3.94 -7.61
N ASP A 56 -11.64 -3.58 -8.85
CA ASP A 56 -10.62 -4.27 -9.65
C ASP A 56 -9.22 -3.93 -9.14
N ASP A 57 -8.95 -2.66 -8.80
CA ASP A 57 -7.69 -2.24 -8.19
C ASP A 57 -7.48 -2.90 -6.84
N MET A 58 -8.51 -2.90 -5.99
CA MET A 58 -8.48 -3.54 -4.68
C MET A 58 -8.22 -5.05 -4.82
N LYS A 59 -8.88 -5.71 -5.78
CA LYS A 59 -8.65 -7.13 -6.06
C LYS A 59 -7.22 -7.38 -6.53
N ALA A 60 -6.72 -6.60 -7.49
CA ALA A 60 -5.39 -6.77 -8.05
C ALA A 60 -4.29 -6.60 -6.99
N LEU A 61 -4.47 -5.69 -6.02
CA LEU A 61 -3.56 -5.52 -4.90
C LEU A 61 -3.64 -6.68 -3.90
N ASN A 62 -4.84 -7.20 -3.62
CA ASN A 62 -5.02 -8.35 -2.73
C ASN A 62 -4.41 -9.63 -3.31
N ASP A 63 -4.47 -9.81 -4.63
CA ASP A 63 -3.89 -10.96 -5.33
C ASP A 63 -2.33 -10.98 -5.27
N LEU A 64 -1.68 -9.91 -4.77
CA LEU A 64 -0.23 -9.84 -4.58
C LEU A 64 0.25 -10.55 -3.31
N ASP A 65 -0.64 -11.02 -2.44
CA ASP A 65 -0.26 -11.74 -1.22
C ASP A 65 0.48 -13.05 -1.57
N GLN A 66 1.63 -13.25 -0.92
CA GLN A 66 2.48 -14.44 -1.08
C GLN A 66 2.50 -15.30 0.18
N GLY A 67 1.63 -15.00 1.16
CA GLY A 67 1.62 -15.64 2.46
C GLY A 67 2.97 -15.47 3.17
N THR A 68 3.47 -16.54 3.81
CA THR A 68 4.72 -16.51 4.56
C THR A 68 5.94 -16.12 3.71
N ALA A 69 5.95 -16.45 2.41
CA ALA A 69 7.05 -16.10 1.52
C ALA A 69 7.19 -14.58 1.30
N GLY A 70 6.10 -13.82 1.48
CA GLY A 70 6.10 -12.36 1.39
C GLY A 70 6.41 -11.63 2.70
N ALA A 71 6.59 -12.37 3.81
CA ALA A 71 6.87 -11.77 5.10
C ALA A 71 8.29 -11.17 5.14
N ILE A 72 8.38 -9.89 5.52
CA ILE A 72 9.65 -9.16 5.63
C ILE A 72 10.13 -8.96 7.07
N SER A 73 9.37 -9.45 8.04
CA SER A 73 9.64 -9.33 9.47
C SER A 73 9.50 -10.70 10.13
N TRP A 74 10.05 -10.81 11.33
CA TRP A 74 9.87 -11.98 12.19
C TRP A 74 8.38 -12.26 12.45
N ASN A 75 8.04 -13.55 12.51
CA ASN A 75 6.71 -14.05 12.79
C ASN A 75 6.71 -14.73 14.17
N PRO A 76 5.83 -14.32 15.11
CA PRO A 76 5.81 -14.86 16.47
C PRO A 76 5.50 -16.35 16.55
N VAL A 77 4.92 -16.96 15.52
CA VAL A 77 4.68 -18.43 15.51
C VAL A 77 5.95 -19.24 15.28
N ASP A 78 7.01 -18.59 14.76
CA ASP A 78 8.31 -19.21 14.49
C ASP A 78 9.31 -18.97 15.63
N ALA A 79 8.89 -18.31 16.72
CA ALA A 79 9.73 -18.16 17.90
C ALA A 79 9.51 -19.29 18.88
N GLU A 80 10.60 -20.03 19.11
CA GLU A 80 10.77 -20.93 20.25
C GLU A 80 10.94 -20.16 21.57
#